data_AF-A0A2K3MB74-F1
#
_entry.id   AF-A0A2K3MB74-F1
#
_cell.length_a   1.000
_cell.length_b   1.000
_cell.length_c   1.000
_cell.angle_alpha   90.00
_cell.angle_beta   90.00
_cell.angle_gamma   90.00
#
_symmetry.space_group_name_H-M   'P 1'
#
loop_
_entity.id
_entity.type
_entity.pdbx_description
1 polymer ?
#
loop_
_entity_poly.entity_id
_entity_poly.type
_entity_poly.pdbx_seq_one_letter_code
_entity_poly.pdbx_strand_id
1 'polypeptide(L)'
;MMTCSYTLGLGEPNFSGKSILRYDDVCKPSLIHSLETTPFDHVTNYENRNLHAIHQIFESWTRAARVLMERVNEDIDNRAFEKAASEIYAVERIWKLLIEIEDLHMMMDPEDFLKLKKKLGMRSCNETVPFCFRSTELVTITKMCRDLRQKVPEILEVEVDPTGGPGVMEEAMKVYSEKMNGYEKVHLLQAMQGIESAMKRFFYAYKQVLTVMMGSSEMNLESLNRIFLEPTWFPSLDAAKTFLG
;
A
#
# COMPACT_ATOMS: atom_id res chain seq x y z
N MET A 1 -16.02 -27.20 -8.32
CA MET A 1 -17.02 -26.76 -7.33
C MET A 1 -17.57 -27.86 -6.40
N MET A 2 -17.24 -29.15 -6.58
CA MET A 2 -17.77 -30.24 -5.73
C MET A 2 -17.10 -30.40 -4.36
N THR A 3 -16.06 -29.62 -4.03
CA THR A 3 -15.24 -29.80 -2.81
C THR A 3 -15.50 -28.76 -1.71
N CYS A 4 -16.39 -27.78 -1.93
CA CYS A 4 -16.63 -26.74 -0.92
C CYS A 4 -17.54 -27.27 0.20
N SER A 5 -17.11 -27.16 1.45
CA SER A 5 -17.84 -27.59 2.65
C SER A 5 -19.04 -26.68 3.00
N TYR A 6 -19.11 -25.51 2.36
CA TYR A 6 -20.14 -24.51 2.58
C TYR A 6 -20.73 -24.00 1.27
N THR A 7 -21.90 -23.37 1.37
CA THR A 7 -22.55 -22.61 0.29
C THR A 7 -22.45 -21.12 0.59
N LEU A 8 -22.17 -20.30 -0.42
CA LEU A 8 -22.18 -18.84 -0.31
C LEU A 8 -23.63 -18.37 -0.13
N GLY A 9 -23.95 -17.78 1.03
CA GLY A 9 -25.28 -17.30 1.36
C GLY A 9 -25.60 -15.96 0.70
N LEU A 10 -25.71 -15.94 -0.63
CA LEU A 10 -26.05 -14.77 -1.44
C LEU A 10 -27.57 -14.53 -1.56
N GLY A 11 -28.37 -15.18 -0.70
CA GLY A 11 -29.84 -15.16 -0.73
C GLY A 11 -30.49 -16.33 -1.48
N GLU A 12 -29.69 -17.25 -2.03
CA GLU A 12 -30.18 -18.46 -2.70
C GLU A 12 -30.68 -19.52 -1.70
N PRO A 13 -31.71 -20.31 -2.05
CA PRO A 13 -32.16 -21.41 -1.19
C PRO A 13 -31.09 -22.51 -1.11
N ASN A 14 -30.73 -22.90 0.11
CA ASN A 14 -29.70 -23.92 0.34
C ASN A 14 -30.25 -25.35 0.19
N PHE A 15 -30.53 -25.75 -1.05
CA PHE A 15 -30.99 -27.11 -1.36
C PHE A 15 -29.95 -28.21 -1.03
N SER A 16 -28.68 -27.83 -0.86
CA SER A 16 -27.59 -28.76 -0.59
C SER A 16 -27.46 -29.16 0.89
N GLY A 17 -28.13 -28.46 1.81
CA GLY A 17 -28.05 -28.69 3.26
C GLY A 17 -26.69 -28.39 3.90
N LYS A 18 -25.71 -27.86 3.14
CA LYS A 18 -24.38 -27.49 3.64
C LYS A 18 -24.43 -26.28 4.58
N SER A 19 -23.42 -26.08 5.41
CA SER A 19 -23.32 -24.84 6.19
C SER A 19 -23.29 -23.61 5.28
N ILE A 20 -23.99 -22.54 5.66
CA ILE A 20 -24.09 -21.31 4.85
C ILE A 20 -23.08 -20.28 5.37
N LEU A 21 -22.18 -19.82 4.51
CA LEU A 21 -21.37 -18.63 4.77
C LEU A 21 -22.18 -17.40 4.39
N ARG A 22 -22.79 -16.73 5.36
CA ARG A 22 -23.62 -15.54 5.11
C ARG A 22 -22.72 -14.33 4.87
N TYR A 23 -22.85 -13.74 3.68
CA TYR A 23 -22.04 -12.59 3.27
C TYR A 23 -22.10 -11.45 4.31
N ASP A 24 -23.31 -11.11 4.76
CA ASP A 24 -23.53 -10.01 5.71
C ASP A 24 -22.89 -10.24 7.08
N ASP A 25 -22.81 -11.50 7.53
CA ASP A 25 -22.21 -11.82 8.84
C ASP A 25 -20.68 -11.67 8.79
N VAL A 26 -20.07 -11.92 7.62
CA VAL A 26 -18.63 -11.89 7.39
C VAL A 26 -18.17 -10.49 6.99
N CYS A 27 -18.74 -9.93 5.93
CA CYS A 27 -18.34 -8.66 5.35
C CYS A 27 -18.97 -7.46 6.06
N LYS A 28 -20.06 -7.67 6.81
CA LYS A 28 -20.77 -6.64 7.59
C LYS A 28 -21.01 -5.33 6.81
N PRO A 29 -21.56 -5.38 5.58
CA PRO A 29 -21.72 -4.21 4.73
C PRO A 29 -22.62 -3.14 5.37
N SER A 30 -23.60 -3.54 6.18
CA SER A 30 -24.47 -2.61 6.93
C SER A 30 -23.69 -1.75 7.93
N LEU A 31 -22.66 -2.30 8.57
CA LEU A 31 -21.77 -1.50 9.43
C LEU A 31 -21.00 -0.47 8.62
N ILE A 32 -20.46 -0.88 7.47
CA ILE A 32 -19.71 0.03 6.58
C ILE A 32 -20.62 1.16 6.08
N HIS A 33 -21.82 0.84 5.59
CA HIS A 33 -22.78 1.86 5.15
C HIS A 33 -23.26 2.76 6.28
N SER A 34 -23.34 2.25 7.52
CA SER A 34 -23.69 3.10 8.66
C SER A 34 -22.60 4.11 9.02
N LEU A 35 -21.35 3.89 8.58
CA LEU A 35 -20.27 4.87 8.73
C LEU A 35 -20.38 6.02 7.72
N GLU A 36 -21.22 5.92 6.67
CA GLU A 36 -21.48 7.02 5.73
C GLU A 36 -22.11 8.24 6.42
N THR A 37 -22.69 8.09 7.61
CA THR A 37 -23.21 9.23 8.36
C THR A 37 -22.07 9.99 9.02
N THR A 38 -21.50 10.94 8.28
CA THR A 38 -20.42 11.80 8.77
C THR A 38 -20.99 12.90 9.66
N PRO A 39 -20.20 13.49 10.58
CA PRO A 39 -20.60 14.71 11.28
C PRO A 39 -20.87 15.88 10.31
N PHE A 40 -20.55 15.74 9.02
CA PHE A 40 -20.75 16.71 7.94
C PHE A 40 -21.91 16.36 7.00
N ASP A 41 -22.82 15.46 7.35
CA ASP A 41 -24.00 15.12 6.52
C ASP A 41 -24.92 16.32 6.25
N HIS A 42 -24.78 17.39 7.02
CA HIS A 42 -25.43 18.67 6.79
C HIS A 42 -24.80 19.49 5.64
N VAL A 43 -23.67 19.05 5.08
CA VAL A 43 -23.01 19.68 3.93
C VAL A 43 -23.72 19.24 2.65
N THR A 44 -24.52 20.14 2.09
CA THR A 44 -25.14 19.99 0.75
C THR A 44 -24.07 20.15 -0.34
N ASN A 45 -23.20 19.14 -0.49
CA ASN A 45 -22.22 19.03 -1.57
C ASN A 45 -22.12 17.55 -1.97
N TYR A 46 -22.42 17.25 -3.24
CA TYR A 46 -22.39 15.89 -3.78
C TYR A 46 -21.01 15.24 -3.63
N GLU A 47 -19.95 16.04 -3.79
CA GLU A 47 -18.56 15.58 -3.71
C GLU A 47 -18.15 15.10 -2.31
N ASN A 48 -18.92 15.44 -1.26
CA ASN A 48 -18.64 14.96 0.09
C ASN A 48 -18.80 13.43 0.19
N ARG A 49 -19.80 12.87 -0.51
CA ARG A 49 -20.03 11.42 -0.53
C ARG A 49 -18.92 10.68 -1.28
N ASN A 50 -18.50 11.23 -2.42
CA ASN A 50 -17.39 10.68 -3.21
C ASN A 50 -16.09 10.70 -2.40
N LEU A 51 -15.74 11.86 -1.83
CA LEU A 51 -14.53 12.03 -1.02
C LEU A 51 -14.49 11.03 0.13
N HIS A 52 -15.61 10.88 0.85
CA HIS A 52 -15.72 9.96 1.98
C HIS A 52 -15.57 8.50 1.55
N ALA A 53 -16.29 8.08 0.51
CA ALA A 53 -16.22 6.71 0.01
C ALA A 53 -14.80 6.36 -0.47
N ILE A 54 -14.14 7.27 -1.20
CA ILE A 54 -12.76 7.08 -1.67
C ILE A 54 -11.81 6.88 -0.48
N HIS A 55 -11.89 7.74 0.55
CA HIS A 55 -11.03 7.62 1.73
C HIS A 55 -11.33 6.36 2.56
N GLN A 56 -12.60 5.94 2.67
CA GLN A 56 -12.94 4.69 3.35
C GLN A 56 -12.36 3.46 2.62
N ILE A 57 -12.46 3.43 1.30
CA ILE A 57 -11.87 2.36 0.47
C ILE A 57 -10.35 2.37 0.63
N PHE A 58 -9.74 3.56 0.54
CA PHE A 58 -8.31 3.76 0.74
C PHE A 58 -7.84 3.23 2.09
N GLU A 59 -8.45 3.68 3.19
CA GLU A 59 -8.10 3.27 4.56
C GLU A 59 -8.31 1.76 4.82
N SER A 60 -9.33 1.17 4.18
CA SER A 60 -9.55 -0.27 4.27
C SER A 60 -8.39 -1.06 3.63
N TRP A 61 -7.88 -0.60 2.49
CA TRP A 61 -6.75 -1.22 1.80
C TRP A 61 -5.41 -0.94 2.49
N THR A 62 -5.17 0.26 3.02
CA THR A 62 -3.97 0.54 3.82
C THR A 62 -3.93 -0.31 5.08
N ARG A 63 -5.07 -0.50 5.75
CA ARG A 63 -5.19 -1.43 6.89
C ARG A 63 -4.88 -2.87 6.50
N ALA A 64 -5.39 -3.35 5.37
CA ALA A 64 -5.08 -4.68 4.87
C ALA A 64 -3.58 -4.84 4.54
N ALA A 65 -2.98 -3.84 3.89
CA ALA A 65 -1.55 -3.81 3.60
C ALA A 65 -0.70 -3.85 4.87
N ARG A 66 -1.08 -3.13 5.93
CA ARG A 66 -0.39 -3.18 7.22
C ARG A 66 -0.39 -4.58 7.82
N VAL A 67 -1.55 -5.23 7.89
CA VAL A 67 -1.66 -6.59 8.45
C VAL A 67 -0.88 -7.61 7.63
N LEU A 68 -0.79 -7.41 6.31
CA LEU A 68 0.11 -8.21 5.45
C LEU A 68 1.58 -7.93 5.76
N MET A 69 1.96 -6.66 5.90
CA MET A 69 3.34 -6.29 6.23
C MET A 69 3.80 -6.78 7.61
N GLU A 70 2.91 -6.82 8.60
CA GLU A 70 3.18 -7.40 9.92
C GLU A 70 3.53 -8.90 9.76
N ARG A 71 2.72 -9.64 9.01
CA ARG A 71 2.97 -11.07 8.71
C ARG A 71 4.20 -11.32 7.85
N VAL A 72 4.48 -10.46 6.85
CA VAL A 72 5.70 -10.55 6.05
C VAL A 72 6.94 -10.43 6.94
N ASN A 73 6.95 -9.50 7.90
CA ASN A 73 8.07 -9.39 8.84
C ASN A 73 8.19 -10.65 9.71
N GLU A 74 7.08 -11.13 10.28
CA GLU A 74 7.08 -12.38 11.06
C GLU A 74 7.56 -13.58 10.25
N ASP A 75 7.15 -13.71 8.99
CA ASP A 75 7.57 -14.80 8.11
C ASP A 75 9.05 -14.69 7.72
N ILE A 76 9.58 -13.48 7.52
CA ILE A 76 11.03 -13.27 7.30
C ILE A 76 11.82 -13.71 8.54
N ASP A 77 11.39 -13.26 9.73
CA ASP A 77 12.05 -13.60 11.01
C ASP A 77 12.07 -15.12 11.25
N ASN A 78 11.01 -15.81 10.83
CA ASN A 78 10.89 -17.27 10.90
C ASN A 78 11.53 -18.01 9.72
N ARG A 79 12.21 -17.32 8.80
CA ARG A 79 12.79 -17.86 7.55
C ARG A 79 11.77 -18.57 6.64
N ALA A 80 10.48 -18.24 6.75
CA ALA A 80 9.39 -18.73 5.92
C ALA A 80 9.29 -17.94 4.60
N PHE A 81 10.38 -17.92 3.82
CA PHE A 81 10.53 -17.01 2.68
C PHE A 81 9.51 -17.22 1.55
N GLU A 82 9.02 -18.44 1.34
CA GLU A 82 7.96 -18.71 0.35
C GLU A 82 6.66 -17.97 0.69
N LYS A 83 6.25 -18.04 1.97
CA LYS A 83 5.05 -17.36 2.47
C LYS A 83 5.23 -15.84 2.46
N ALA A 84 6.39 -15.37 2.93
CA ALA A 84 6.75 -13.95 2.87
C ALA A 84 6.70 -13.41 1.43
N ALA A 85 7.24 -14.15 0.44
CA ALA A 85 7.26 -13.76 -0.97
C ALA A 85 5.84 -13.65 -1.57
N SER A 86 4.91 -14.50 -1.15
CA SER A 86 3.51 -14.43 -1.59
C SER A 86 2.79 -13.22 -0.99
N GLU A 87 2.94 -13.00 0.32
CA GLU A 87 2.24 -11.90 1.02
C GLU A 87 2.79 -10.52 0.64
N ILE A 88 4.11 -10.38 0.47
CA ILE A 88 4.73 -9.13 0.04
C ILE A 88 4.32 -8.76 -1.40
N TYR A 89 4.10 -9.75 -2.26
CA TYR A 89 3.56 -9.50 -3.59
C TYR A 89 2.12 -8.95 -3.50
N ALA A 90 1.31 -9.44 -2.57
CA ALA A 90 -0.02 -8.87 -2.33
C ALA A 90 0.07 -7.41 -1.84
N VAL A 91 1.03 -7.06 -0.98
CA VAL A 91 1.27 -5.67 -0.57
C VAL A 91 1.63 -4.77 -1.75
N GLU A 92 2.49 -5.25 -2.66
CA GLU A 92 2.83 -4.54 -3.91
C GLU A 92 1.60 -4.26 -4.77
N ARG A 93 0.73 -5.27 -4.92
CA ARG A 93 -0.54 -5.12 -5.65
C ARG A 93 -1.47 -4.12 -4.98
N ILE A 94 -1.52 -4.08 -3.65
CA ILE A 94 -2.29 -3.08 -2.92
C ILE A 94 -1.75 -1.68 -3.18
N TRP A 95 -0.43 -1.46 -3.14
CA TRP A 95 0.15 -0.15 -3.47
C TRP A 95 -0.26 0.35 -4.86
N LYS A 96 -0.28 -0.53 -5.87
CA LYS A 96 -0.78 -0.19 -7.20
C LYS A 96 -2.27 0.15 -7.20
N LEU A 97 -3.07 -0.61 -6.45
CA LEU A 97 -4.50 -0.36 -6.32
C LEU A 97 -4.79 0.98 -5.64
N LEU A 98 -3.99 1.40 -4.65
CA LEU A 98 -4.12 2.71 -4.01
C LEU A 98 -3.95 3.86 -5.00
N ILE A 99 -3.16 3.68 -6.07
CA ILE A 99 -3.04 4.67 -7.16
C ILE A 99 -4.38 4.80 -7.89
N GLU A 100 -4.96 3.68 -8.32
CA GLU A 100 -6.25 3.65 -9.02
C GLU A 100 -7.39 4.21 -8.15
N ILE A 101 -7.32 4.02 -6.83
CA ILE A 101 -8.29 4.58 -5.88
C ILE A 101 -8.15 6.11 -5.81
N GLU A 102 -6.91 6.63 -5.71
CA GLU A 102 -6.68 8.08 -5.68
C GLU A 102 -7.10 8.76 -7.00
N ASP A 103 -6.96 8.07 -8.14
CA ASP A 103 -7.41 8.55 -9.44
C ASP A 103 -8.94 8.79 -9.50
N LEU A 104 -9.72 8.18 -8.62
CA LEU A 104 -11.17 8.47 -8.53
C LEU A 104 -11.45 9.94 -8.18
N HIS A 105 -10.53 10.62 -7.48
CA HIS A 105 -10.66 12.05 -7.21
C HIS A 105 -10.67 12.89 -8.50
N MET A 106 -10.06 12.40 -9.58
CA MET A 106 -10.00 13.12 -10.88
C MET A 106 -11.38 13.30 -11.53
N MET A 107 -12.39 12.55 -11.08
CA MET A 107 -13.77 12.63 -11.57
C MET A 107 -14.61 13.66 -10.81
N MET A 108 -14.06 14.26 -9.74
CA MET A 108 -14.75 15.26 -8.93
C MET A 108 -14.69 16.62 -9.60
N ASP A 109 -15.75 17.42 -9.48
CA ASP A 109 -15.72 18.82 -9.95
C ASP A 109 -14.74 19.65 -9.07
N PRO A 110 -13.73 20.32 -9.66
CA PRO A 110 -12.75 21.07 -8.88
C PRO A 110 -13.37 22.25 -8.09
N GLU A 111 -14.40 22.90 -8.62
CA GLU A 111 -15.04 24.03 -7.92
C GLU A 111 -15.78 23.55 -6.67
N ASP A 112 -16.55 22.46 -6.80
CA ASP A 112 -17.29 21.86 -5.70
C ASP A 112 -16.36 21.22 -4.68
N PHE A 113 -15.26 20.59 -5.11
CA PHE A 113 -14.21 20.12 -4.20
C PHE A 113 -13.58 21.28 -3.41
N LEU A 114 -13.23 22.40 -4.04
CA LEU A 114 -12.64 23.54 -3.34
C LEU A 114 -13.61 24.19 -2.34
N LYS A 115 -14.91 24.23 -2.66
CA LYS A 115 -15.95 24.65 -1.70
C LYS A 115 -16.03 23.67 -0.53
N LEU A 116 -15.98 22.36 -0.79
CA LEU A 116 -15.99 21.32 0.24
C LEU A 116 -14.76 21.41 1.15
N LYS A 117 -13.56 21.50 0.58
CA LYS A 117 -12.27 21.67 1.28
C LYS A 117 -12.34 22.78 2.32
N LYS A 118 -12.91 23.93 1.97
CA LYS A 118 -13.14 25.06 2.90
C LYS A 118 -14.07 24.69 4.06
N LYS A 119 -15.16 23.98 3.78
CA LYS A 119 -16.14 23.52 4.80
C LYS A 119 -15.53 22.46 5.74
N LEU A 120 -14.70 21.57 5.22
CA LEU A 120 -14.00 20.53 5.98
C LEU A 120 -12.80 21.07 6.79
N GLY A 121 -12.47 22.37 6.66
CA GLY A 121 -11.35 22.96 7.37
C GLY A 121 -9.98 22.43 6.91
N MET A 122 -9.90 21.86 5.70
CA MET A 122 -8.65 21.45 5.05
C MET A 122 -7.87 22.71 4.61
N ARG A 123 -7.23 23.39 5.57
CA ARG A 123 -6.53 24.67 5.32
C ARG A 123 -5.20 24.43 4.62
N SER A 124 -4.97 25.08 3.49
CA SER A 124 -3.74 24.98 2.69
C SER A 124 -2.54 25.79 3.22
N CYS A 125 -2.77 26.86 4.00
CA CYS A 125 -1.69 27.82 4.27
C CYS A 125 -0.71 27.50 5.42
N ASN A 126 -1.04 26.60 6.36
CA ASN A 126 -0.20 26.33 7.53
C ASN A 126 0.14 24.85 7.76
N GLU A 127 -0.36 23.94 6.93
CA GLU A 127 -0.03 22.52 7.05
C GLU A 127 1.28 22.23 6.32
N THR A 128 2.29 21.82 7.09
CA THR A 128 3.62 21.47 6.58
C THR A 128 3.65 20.11 5.88
N VAL A 129 2.54 19.36 5.92
CA VAL A 129 2.47 17.97 5.46
C VAL A 129 1.19 17.74 4.63
N PRO A 130 1.29 17.11 3.44
CA PRO A 130 0.15 16.76 2.59
C PRO A 130 -0.93 15.95 3.31
N PHE A 131 -2.17 16.11 2.83
CA PHE A 131 -3.36 15.54 3.49
C PHE A 131 -3.30 14.02 3.66
N CYS A 132 -2.78 13.28 2.68
CA CYS A 132 -2.64 11.81 2.77
C CYS A 132 -1.87 11.36 4.03
N PHE A 133 -0.94 12.17 4.54
CA PHE A 133 -0.17 11.83 5.74
C PHE A 133 -0.93 12.02 7.06
N ARG A 134 -2.19 12.49 7.01
CA ARG A 134 -3.10 12.37 8.15
C ARG A 134 -3.57 10.94 8.37
N SER A 135 -3.52 10.09 7.33
CA SER A 135 -3.76 8.67 7.47
C SER A 135 -2.63 8.02 8.27
N THR A 136 -2.95 7.63 9.50
CA THR A 136 -1.99 6.92 10.37
C THR A 136 -1.60 5.57 9.78
N GLU A 137 -2.52 4.91 9.07
CA GLU A 137 -2.25 3.64 8.41
C GLU A 137 -1.31 3.83 7.22
N LEU A 138 -1.54 4.83 6.35
CA LEU A 138 -0.63 5.14 5.24
C LEU A 138 0.79 5.43 5.73
N VAL A 139 0.92 6.31 6.72
CA VAL A 139 2.23 6.66 7.31
C VAL A 139 2.93 5.42 7.85
N THR A 140 2.18 4.54 8.53
CA THR A 140 2.70 3.31 9.10
C THR A 140 3.19 2.35 8.01
N ILE A 141 2.37 2.08 6.99
CA ILE A 141 2.77 1.15 5.91
C ILE A 141 3.94 1.70 5.09
N THR A 142 3.99 3.01 4.84
CA THR A 142 5.15 3.65 4.17
C THR A 142 6.43 3.43 4.96
N LYS A 143 6.38 3.60 6.28
CA LYS A 143 7.52 3.35 7.15
C LYS A 143 7.93 1.87 7.13
N MET A 144 6.98 0.95 7.29
CA MET A 144 7.26 -0.50 7.25
C MET A 144 7.89 -0.92 5.93
N CYS A 145 7.40 -0.40 4.80
CA CYS A 145 7.97 -0.69 3.48
C CYS A 145 9.41 -0.17 3.35
N ARG A 146 9.72 1.01 3.89
CA ARG A 146 11.09 1.55 3.92
C ARG A 146 12.00 0.72 4.82
N ASP A 147 11.49 0.27 5.96
CA ASP A 147 12.27 -0.48 6.96
C ASP A 147 12.60 -1.90 6.48
N LEU A 148 11.93 -2.43 5.43
CA LEU A 148 12.31 -3.69 4.76
C LEU A 148 13.79 -3.75 4.35
N ARG A 149 14.42 -2.61 4.05
CA ARG A 149 15.87 -2.57 3.74
C ARG A 149 16.74 -3.16 4.85
N GLN A 150 16.27 -3.08 6.11
CA GLN A 150 16.98 -3.64 7.27
C GLN A 150 16.91 -5.17 7.31
N LYS A 151 15.95 -5.78 6.60
CA LYS A 151 15.78 -7.23 6.47
C LYS A 151 16.61 -7.86 5.37
N VAL A 152 17.16 -7.06 4.44
CA VAL A 152 17.94 -7.58 3.31
C VAL A 152 19.14 -8.43 3.76
N PRO A 153 19.99 -7.98 4.71
CA PRO A 153 21.13 -8.80 5.12
C PRO A 153 20.71 -10.10 5.83
N GLU A 154 19.62 -10.06 6.60
CA GLU A 154 19.04 -11.23 7.25
C GLU A 154 18.57 -12.27 6.22
N ILE A 155 17.87 -11.83 5.16
CA ILE A 155 17.41 -12.71 4.06
C ILE A 155 18.60 -13.32 3.30
N LEU A 156 19.63 -12.51 3.07
CA LEU A 156 20.85 -12.94 2.38
C LEU A 156 21.82 -13.72 3.29
N GLU A 157 21.54 -13.81 4.59
CA GLU A 157 22.37 -14.47 5.61
C GLU A 157 23.80 -13.90 5.68
N VAL A 158 23.91 -12.58 5.58
CA VAL A 158 25.19 -11.85 5.62
C VAL A 158 25.31 -11.06 6.91
N GLU A 159 26.46 -11.16 7.57
CA GLU A 159 26.78 -10.26 8.69
C GLU A 159 26.89 -8.82 8.19
N VAL A 160 26.10 -7.94 8.79
CA VAL A 160 26.00 -6.55 8.35
C VAL A 160 27.21 -5.78 8.82
N ASP A 161 28.07 -5.36 7.88
CA ASP A 161 28.88 -4.17 8.11
C ASP A 161 27.92 -2.96 8.13
N PRO A 162 27.87 -2.14 9.19
CA PRO A 162 26.99 -0.98 9.30
C PRO A 162 27.09 0.04 8.14
N THR A 163 28.07 -0.11 7.24
CA THR A 163 28.22 0.69 6.02
C THR A 163 27.62 0.08 4.74
N GLY A 164 27.02 -1.12 4.79
CA GLY A 164 26.39 -1.75 3.63
C GLY A 164 27.42 -2.21 2.57
N GLY A 165 28.51 -2.82 3.04
CA GLY A 165 29.69 -3.15 2.24
C GLY A 165 29.50 -4.20 1.12
N PRO A 166 30.60 -4.57 0.43
CA PRO A 166 30.62 -5.47 -0.73
C PRO A 166 29.92 -6.81 -0.51
N GLY A 167 29.91 -7.33 0.72
CA GLY A 167 29.34 -8.65 1.03
C GLY A 167 27.85 -8.79 0.74
N VAL A 168 27.03 -7.75 0.99
CA VAL A 168 25.59 -7.80 0.69
C VAL A 168 25.35 -7.91 -0.82
N MET A 169 26.16 -7.20 -1.62
CA MET A 169 26.08 -7.24 -3.08
C MET A 169 26.53 -8.60 -3.61
N GLU A 170 27.65 -9.14 -3.13
CA GLU A 170 28.19 -10.44 -3.56
C GLU A 170 27.21 -11.59 -3.27
N GLU A 171 26.60 -11.61 -2.09
CA GLU A 171 25.63 -12.66 -1.74
C GLU A 171 24.30 -12.48 -2.49
N ALA A 172 23.86 -11.23 -2.72
CA ALA A 172 22.74 -10.98 -3.62
C ALA A 172 23.03 -11.50 -5.04
N MET A 173 24.26 -11.34 -5.54
CA MET A 173 24.67 -11.90 -6.84
C MET A 173 24.52 -13.42 -6.85
N LYS A 174 25.04 -14.13 -5.84
CA LYS A 174 24.92 -15.60 -5.74
C LYS A 174 23.46 -16.06 -5.68
N VAL A 175 22.62 -15.40 -4.87
CA VAL A 175 21.19 -15.70 -4.81
C VAL A 175 20.53 -15.51 -6.19
N TYR A 176 20.90 -14.46 -6.93
CA TYR A 176 20.34 -14.22 -8.27
C TYR A 176 20.87 -15.16 -9.36
N SER A 177 22.17 -15.47 -9.38
CA SER A 177 22.83 -16.25 -10.43
C SER A 177 22.66 -17.75 -10.22
N GLU A 178 22.95 -18.24 -9.01
CA GLU A 178 22.97 -19.67 -8.67
C GLU A 178 21.61 -20.17 -8.20
N LYS A 179 20.66 -19.26 -7.93
CA LYS A 179 19.39 -19.57 -7.25
C LYS A 179 19.65 -20.31 -5.93
N MET A 180 20.76 -19.94 -5.29
CA MET A 180 21.24 -20.56 -4.07
C MET A 180 20.15 -20.46 -2.99
N ASN A 181 19.78 -21.60 -2.42
CA ASN A 181 18.71 -21.70 -1.42
C ASN A 181 17.31 -21.30 -1.93
N GLY A 182 17.02 -21.56 -3.21
CA GLY A 182 15.65 -21.52 -3.74
C GLY A 182 15.23 -20.20 -4.39
N TYR A 183 14.13 -20.25 -5.12
CA TYR A 183 13.59 -19.08 -5.86
C TYR A 183 12.89 -18.08 -4.93
N GLU A 184 12.50 -18.50 -3.74
CA GLU A 184 11.76 -17.73 -2.76
C GLU A 184 12.53 -16.48 -2.31
N LYS A 185 13.84 -16.58 -2.04
CA LYS A 185 14.68 -15.42 -1.70
C LYS A 185 14.75 -14.42 -2.86
N VAL A 186 14.90 -14.92 -4.09
CA VAL A 186 14.89 -14.08 -5.29
C VAL A 186 13.57 -13.34 -5.43
N HIS A 187 12.44 -14.04 -5.29
CA HIS A 187 11.11 -13.45 -5.39
C HIS A 187 10.82 -12.43 -4.29
N LEU A 188 11.20 -12.75 -3.05
CA LEU A 188 11.08 -11.85 -1.91
C LEU A 188 11.87 -10.55 -2.13
N LEU A 189 13.15 -10.64 -2.48
CA LEU A 189 14.02 -9.49 -2.73
C LEU A 189 13.52 -8.65 -3.92
N GLN A 190 13.09 -9.29 -5.02
CA GLN A 190 12.49 -8.57 -6.14
C GLN A 190 11.18 -7.88 -5.76
N ALA A 191 10.35 -8.50 -4.93
CA ALA A 191 9.10 -7.90 -4.48
C ALA A 191 9.33 -6.72 -3.53
N MET A 192 10.36 -6.75 -2.67
CA MET A 192 10.76 -5.59 -1.85
C MET A 192 11.10 -4.37 -2.73
N GLN A 193 11.89 -4.57 -3.79
CA GLN A 193 12.18 -3.52 -4.78
C GLN A 193 10.93 -3.09 -5.55
N GLY A 194 10.03 -4.04 -5.84
CA GLY A 194 8.72 -3.78 -6.44
C GLY A 194 7.85 -2.86 -5.58
N ILE A 195 7.79 -3.10 -4.27
CA ILE A 195 7.08 -2.23 -3.31
C ILE A 195 7.64 -0.82 -3.33
N GLU A 196 8.97 -0.66 -3.27
CA GLU A 196 9.58 0.68 -3.36
C GLU A 196 9.14 1.40 -4.63
N SER A 197 9.20 0.72 -5.78
CA SER A 197 8.77 1.28 -7.06
C SER A 197 7.29 1.67 -7.06
N ALA A 198 6.41 0.78 -6.58
CA ALA A 198 4.97 1.03 -6.50
C ALA A 198 4.65 2.20 -5.56
N MET A 199 5.32 2.28 -4.41
CA MET A 199 5.13 3.33 -3.43
C MET A 199 5.62 4.69 -3.94
N LYS A 200 6.79 4.75 -4.59
CA LYS A 200 7.29 5.98 -5.22
C LYS A 200 6.33 6.47 -6.32
N ARG A 201 5.80 5.55 -7.13
CA ARG A 201 4.75 5.86 -8.13
C ARG A 201 3.48 6.38 -7.48
N PHE A 202 3.06 5.82 -6.35
CA PHE A 202 1.90 6.31 -5.60
C PHE A 202 2.05 7.77 -5.18
N PHE A 203 3.16 8.14 -4.52
CA PHE A 203 3.34 9.54 -4.10
C PHE A 203 3.48 10.50 -5.28
N TYR A 204 4.05 10.04 -6.40
CA TYR A 204 4.06 10.82 -7.64
C TYR A 204 2.65 11.02 -8.21
N ALA A 205 1.85 9.95 -8.32
CA ALA A 205 0.48 10.02 -8.83
C ALA A 205 -0.41 10.89 -7.93
N TYR A 206 -0.32 10.71 -6.62
CA TYR A 206 -1.03 11.55 -5.64
C TYR A 206 -0.72 13.04 -5.81
N LYS A 207 0.55 13.40 -6.03
CA LYS A 207 0.93 14.77 -6.35
C LYS A 207 0.21 15.31 -7.61
N GLN A 208 0.05 14.49 -8.64
CA GLN A 208 -0.66 14.88 -9.85
C GLN A 208 -2.16 15.10 -9.57
N VAL A 209 -2.80 14.18 -8.86
CA VAL A 209 -4.21 14.32 -8.42
C VAL A 209 -4.42 15.64 -7.69
N LEU A 210 -3.55 15.95 -6.73
CA LEU A 210 -3.62 17.21 -5.98
C LEU A 210 -3.46 18.44 -6.89
N THR A 211 -2.55 18.38 -7.86
CA THR A 211 -2.32 19.47 -8.82
C THR A 211 -3.53 19.71 -9.71
N VAL A 212 -4.20 18.64 -10.16
CA VAL A 212 -5.39 18.72 -11.00
C VAL A 212 -6.59 19.24 -10.21
N MET A 213 -6.77 18.79 -8.97
CA MET A 213 -7.91 19.14 -8.14
C MET A 213 -7.81 20.53 -7.49
N MET A 214 -6.61 21.00 -7.18
CA MET A 214 -6.41 22.25 -6.41
C MET A 214 -5.55 23.30 -7.12
N GLY A 215 -4.99 22.98 -8.29
CA GLY A 215 -4.05 23.85 -8.98
C GLY A 215 -2.63 23.79 -8.40
N SER A 216 -1.67 24.33 -9.16
CA SER A 216 -0.24 24.26 -8.84
C SER A 216 0.25 25.34 -7.86
N SER A 217 -0.55 26.37 -7.59
CA SER A 217 -0.15 27.54 -6.80
C SER A 217 -0.39 27.40 -5.30
N GLU A 218 -1.25 26.46 -4.86
CA GLU A 218 -1.70 26.39 -3.45
C GLU A 218 -0.91 25.42 -2.56
N MET A 219 0.11 24.70 -3.06
CA MET A 219 0.64 23.53 -2.33
C MET A 219 2.16 23.50 -2.13
N ASN A 220 2.58 23.35 -0.87
CA ASN A 220 3.93 22.90 -0.54
C ASN A 220 4.03 21.37 -0.74
N LEU A 221 4.34 20.95 -1.97
CA LEU A 221 4.48 19.55 -2.36
C LEU A 221 5.91 19.01 -2.14
N GLU A 222 6.78 19.75 -1.43
CA GLU A 222 8.19 19.41 -1.26
C GLU A 222 8.37 18.06 -0.55
N SER A 223 7.56 17.77 0.46
CA SER A 223 7.60 16.49 1.17
C SER A 223 7.27 15.28 0.27
N LEU A 224 6.31 15.41 -0.66
CA LEU A 224 6.02 14.36 -1.66
C LEU A 224 7.17 14.21 -2.65
N ASN A 225 7.73 15.34 -3.11
CA ASN A 225 8.88 15.32 -4.01
C ASN A 225 10.07 14.59 -3.37
N ARG A 226 10.32 14.83 -2.08
CA ARG A 226 11.43 14.17 -1.34
C ARG A 226 11.28 12.65 -1.28
N ILE A 227 10.05 12.12 -1.22
CA ILE A 227 9.83 10.67 -1.16
C ILE A 227 10.08 10.01 -2.52
N PHE A 228 9.52 10.58 -3.59
CA PHE A 228 9.74 10.03 -4.94
C PHE A 228 11.19 10.20 -5.42
N LEU A 229 11.84 11.32 -5.07
CA LEU A 229 13.24 11.60 -5.43
C LEU A 229 14.26 10.93 -4.50
N GLU A 230 13.82 10.24 -3.45
CA GLU A 230 14.72 9.50 -2.56
C GLU A 230 15.53 8.49 -3.40
N PRO A 231 16.84 8.30 -3.13
CA PRO A 231 17.60 7.21 -3.73
C PRO A 231 16.96 5.84 -3.50
N THR A 232 17.41 4.84 -4.25
CA THR A 232 16.97 3.45 -4.04
C THR A 232 17.17 3.03 -2.58
N TRP A 233 16.19 2.36 -2.00
CA TRP A 233 16.33 1.79 -0.66
C TRP A 233 17.16 0.51 -0.64
N PHE A 234 17.36 -0.09 -1.83
CA PHE A 234 18.03 -1.36 -2.00
C PHE A 234 19.25 -1.26 -2.95
N PRO A 235 20.21 -0.35 -2.69
CA PRO A 235 21.31 -0.07 -3.61
C PRO A 235 22.20 -1.30 -3.87
N SER A 236 22.44 -2.15 -2.87
CA SER A 236 23.25 -3.37 -3.04
C SER A 236 22.54 -4.41 -3.92
N LEU A 237 21.21 -4.50 -3.85
CA LEU A 237 20.42 -5.39 -4.73
C LEU A 237 20.42 -4.89 -6.17
N ASP A 238 20.38 -3.58 -6.38
CA ASP A 238 20.47 -2.97 -7.71
C ASP A 238 21.87 -3.14 -8.30
N ALA A 239 22.92 -2.91 -7.51
CA ALA A 239 24.30 -3.10 -7.93
C ALA A 239 24.59 -4.58 -8.27
N ALA A 240 24.08 -5.54 -7.49
CA ALA A 240 24.26 -6.96 -7.78
C ALA A 240 23.78 -7.35 -9.20
N LYS A 241 22.71 -6.70 -9.70
CA LYS A 241 22.17 -6.98 -11.03
C LYS A 241 23.11 -6.56 -12.18
N THR A 242 24.01 -5.60 -11.97
CA THR A 242 24.94 -5.14 -13.02
C THR A 242 26.00 -6.18 -13.36
N PHE A 243 26.19 -7.18 -12.49
CA PHE A 243 27.18 -8.24 -12.64
C PHE A 243 26.54 -9.60 -12.96
N LEU A 244 25.23 -9.64 -13.25
CA LEU A 244 24.55 -10.85 -13.72
C LEU A 244 24.77 -10.97 -15.24
N GLY A 245 25.45 -12.03 -15.67
CA GLY A 245 25.73 -12.30 -17.09
C GLY A 245 27.14 -12.83 -17.33
#